data_AF-A0A3P0N992-F1
#
_entry.id   AF-A0A3P0N992-F1
#
_cell.length_a   1.000
_cell.length_b   1.000
_cell.length_c   1.000
_cell.angle_alpha   90.00
_cell.angle_beta   90.00
_cell.angle_gamma   90.00
#
_symmetry.space_group_name_H-M   'P 1'
#
loop_
_entity.id
_entity.type
_entity.pdbx_description
1 polymer ?
#
loop_
_entity_poly.entity_id
_entity_poly.type
_entity_poly.pdbx_seq_one_letter_code
_entity_poly.pdbx_strand_id
1 'polypeptide(L)'
;MVGYEHLLEADACVLFEMSPQIASYREQPIRISFPDGDRSRLYTPDYQLELKDGRQFLVEIKPARRLAAPEIRAKFDHIEEHMHQLGLPFRVLTDELIREQPRLTNLRRLRYEAPLTAVDYDAIRRSLRTILRSESHTLGCLIELLGSSAVVDLLMRGHATCPLDRPLSHDTPVDISLESKHEWFLIDEGTGF
;
A
#
# COMPACT_ATOMS: atom_id res chain seq x y z
N MET A 1 19.14 1.05 16.94
CA MET A 1 17.65 1.02 17.00
C MET A 1 17.01 1.71 15.80
N VAL A 2 17.56 2.84 15.34
CA VAL A 2 17.16 3.57 14.12
C VAL A 2 17.06 2.68 12.87
N GLY A 3 18.05 1.81 12.63
CA GLY A 3 18.01 0.94 11.44
C GLY A 3 16.82 -0.02 11.34
N TYR A 4 16.15 -0.37 12.45
CA TYR A 4 14.96 -1.23 12.39
C TYR A 4 13.73 -0.46 11.90
N GLU A 5 13.62 0.83 12.25
CA GLU A 5 12.50 1.68 11.80
C GLU A 5 12.64 2.01 10.32
N HIS A 6 13.85 2.35 9.86
CA HIS A 6 14.11 2.57 8.43
C HIS A 6 13.82 1.33 7.56
N LEU A 7 14.10 0.12 8.07
CA LEU A 7 13.76 -1.12 7.36
C LEU A 7 12.24 -1.36 7.34
N LEU A 8 11.52 -0.92 8.37
CA LEU A 8 10.06 -1.04 8.41
C LEU A 8 9.40 -0.01 7.47
N GLU A 9 9.94 1.19 7.40
CA GLU A 9 9.54 2.22 6.43
C GLU A 9 9.75 1.74 4.99
N ALA A 10 10.91 1.14 4.71
CA ALA A 10 11.19 0.53 3.41
C ALA A 10 10.19 -0.59 3.04
N ASP A 11 9.71 -1.34 4.05
CA ASP A 11 8.68 -2.36 3.85
C ASP A 11 7.32 -1.71 3.55
N ALA A 12 6.93 -0.66 4.26
CA ALA A 12 5.70 0.07 4.00
C ALA A 12 5.66 0.68 2.59
N CYS A 13 6.79 1.21 2.11
CA CYS A 13 6.90 1.69 0.72
C CYS A 13 6.56 0.61 -0.30
N VAL A 14 6.87 -0.68 -0.05
CA VAL A 14 6.44 -1.78 -0.92
C VAL A 14 4.92 -1.80 -1.05
N LEU A 15 4.21 -1.66 0.08
CA LEU A 15 2.74 -1.66 0.05
C LEU A 15 2.20 -0.42 -0.65
N PHE A 16 2.80 0.76 -0.42
CA PHE A 16 2.38 2.01 -1.06
C PHE A 16 2.51 1.96 -2.58
N GLU A 17 3.64 1.46 -3.07
CA GLU A 17 3.93 1.34 -4.50
C GLU A 17 3.03 0.31 -5.19
N MET A 18 2.63 -0.75 -4.48
CA MET A 18 1.82 -1.84 -5.03
C MET A 18 0.31 -1.63 -4.87
N SER A 19 -0.13 -0.69 -4.02
CA SER A 19 -1.55 -0.43 -3.77
C SER A 19 -2.17 0.28 -4.97
N PRO A 20 -3.29 -0.22 -5.53
CA PRO A 20 -3.98 0.45 -6.61
C PRO A 20 -4.74 1.69 -6.14
N GLN A 21 -4.87 1.93 -4.82
CA GLN A 21 -5.55 3.09 -4.26
C GLN A 21 -4.64 4.29 -4.10
N ILE A 22 -3.34 4.08 -3.92
CA ILE A 22 -2.37 5.14 -3.68
C ILE A 22 -1.94 5.74 -5.02
N ALA A 23 -2.18 7.04 -5.19
CA ALA A 23 -1.75 7.80 -6.35
C ALA A 23 -0.32 8.32 -6.19
N SER A 24 0.03 8.80 -4.99
CA SER A 24 1.36 9.28 -4.65
C SER A 24 1.62 9.18 -3.15
N TYR A 25 2.90 9.20 -2.76
CA TYR A 25 3.29 9.35 -1.37
C TYR A 25 4.54 10.22 -1.24
N ARG A 26 4.68 10.87 -0.09
CA ARG A 26 5.80 11.77 0.22
C ARG A 26 6.31 11.54 1.62
N GLU A 27 7.62 11.35 1.76
CA GLU A 27 8.31 11.27 3.05
C GLU A 27 8.37 12.64 3.73
N GLN A 28 8.20 12.66 5.06
CA GLN A 28 8.33 13.82 5.94
C GLN A 28 7.64 15.09 5.38
N PRO A 29 6.33 15.02 5.12
CA PRO A 29 5.60 15.97 4.26
C PRO A 29 5.51 17.38 4.86
N ILE A 30 5.24 17.48 6.16
CA ILE A 30 4.95 18.72 6.86
C ILE A 30 5.29 18.61 8.35
N ARG A 31 5.70 19.74 8.95
CA ARG A 31 5.84 19.88 10.41
C ARG A 31 4.56 20.48 10.97
N ILE A 32 3.91 19.75 11.87
CA ILE A 32 2.65 20.13 12.50
C ILE A 32 2.94 20.50 13.96
N SER A 33 2.44 21.66 14.37
CA SER A 33 2.52 22.10 15.76
C SER A 33 1.41 21.43 16.55
N PHE A 34 1.73 20.82 17.68
CA PHE A 34 0.76 20.20 18.57
C PHE A 34 1.01 20.61 20.04
N PRO A 35 -0.05 20.72 20.86
CA PRO A 35 0.08 21.05 22.27
C PRO A 35 0.62 19.87 23.08
N ASP A 36 1.58 20.15 23.97
CA ASP A 36 2.16 19.19 24.92
C ASP A 36 2.34 19.89 26.29
N GLY A 37 1.30 19.81 27.12
CA GLY A 37 1.19 20.60 28.35
C GLY A 37 1.22 22.11 28.05
N ASP A 38 2.07 22.85 28.77
CA ASP A 38 2.25 24.30 28.58
C ASP A 38 3.13 24.66 27.38
N ARG A 39 3.60 23.66 26.61
CA ARG A 39 4.52 23.86 25.49
C ARG A 39 3.88 23.44 24.18
N SER A 40 4.34 24.07 23.11
CA SER A 40 4.07 23.62 21.74
C SER A 40 5.27 22.82 21.24
N ARG A 41 5.00 21.64 20.66
CA ARG A 41 6.01 20.82 19.99
C ARG A 41 5.71 20.71 18.50
N LEU A 42 6.75 20.46 17.72
CA LEU A 42 6.64 20.17 16.30
C LEU A 42 6.75 18.67 16.08
N TYR A 43 5.84 18.14 15.29
CA TYR A 43 5.76 16.74 14.91
C TYR A 43 5.76 16.63 13.38
N THR A 44 6.51 15.66 12.86
CA THR A 44 6.59 15.38 11.43
C THR A 44 6.17 13.93 11.24
N PRO A 45 5.04 13.65 10.57
CA PRO A 45 4.69 12.29 10.18
C PRO A 45 5.75 11.70 9.24
N ASP A 46 5.91 10.39 9.24
CA ASP A 46 6.87 9.73 8.35
C ASP A 46 6.46 9.89 6.87
N TYR A 47 5.16 9.78 6.57
CA TYR A 47 4.62 9.88 5.21
C TYR A 47 3.32 10.67 5.11
N GLN A 48 3.06 11.21 3.92
CA GLN A 48 1.74 11.58 3.43
C GLN A 48 1.39 10.68 2.24
N LEU A 49 0.20 10.08 2.26
CA LEU A 49 -0.37 9.34 1.15
C LEU A 49 -1.46 10.19 0.50
N GLU A 50 -1.49 10.19 -0.83
CA GLU A 50 -2.57 10.73 -1.64
C GLU A 50 -3.24 9.57 -2.38
N LEU A 51 -4.53 9.39 -2.17
CA LEU A 51 -5.32 8.35 -2.82
C LEU A 51 -5.85 8.84 -4.17
N LYS A 52 -6.19 7.90 -5.06
CA LYS A 52 -6.80 8.20 -6.37
C LYS A 52 -8.16 8.88 -6.27
N ASP A 53 -8.87 8.73 -5.16
CA ASP A 53 -10.14 9.42 -4.88
C ASP A 53 -9.96 10.83 -4.31
N GLY A 54 -8.72 11.29 -4.13
CA GLY A 54 -8.36 12.61 -3.62
C GLY A 54 -8.24 12.70 -2.09
N ARG A 55 -8.53 11.63 -1.34
CA ARG A 55 -8.28 11.61 0.11
C ARG A 55 -6.78 11.64 0.40
N GLN A 56 -6.41 12.26 1.52
CA GLN A 56 -5.02 12.31 1.99
C GLN A 56 -4.92 11.77 3.41
N PHE A 57 -3.86 11.02 3.67
CA PHE A 57 -3.57 10.46 4.98
C PHE A 57 -2.15 10.80 5.40
N LEU A 58 -1.99 11.28 6.62
CA LEU A 58 -0.70 11.34 7.30
C LEU A 58 -0.45 10.00 7.96
N VAL A 59 0.74 9.44 7.77
CA VAL A 59 1.11 8.11 8.24
C VAL A 59 2.37 8.19 9.08
N GLU A 60 2.31 7.59 10.26
CA GLU A 60 3.48 7.24 11.08
C GLU A 60 3.71 5.73 11.02
N ILE A 61 4.97 5.31 10.99
CA ILE A 61 5.36 3.92 11.03
C ILE A 61 6.01 3.62 12.38
N LYS A 62 5.42 2.69 13.14
CA LYS A 62 5.94 2.33 14.47
C LYS A 62 5.87 0.84 14.75
N PRO A 63 6.95 0.22 15.25
CA PRO A 63 6.85 -1.15 15.72
C PRO A 63 5.78 -1.29 16.82
N ALA A 64 4.90 -2.27 16.74
CA ALA A 64 3.80 -2.51 17.69
C ALA A 64 4.32 -2.59 19.13
N ARG A 65 5.44 -3.29 19.33
CA ARG A 65 6.13 -3.38 20.63
C ARG A 65 6.53 -2.03 21.24
N ARG A 66 6.84 -1.02 20.42
CA ARG A 66 7.18 0.33 20.91
C ARG A 66 5.92 1.11 21.21
N LEU A 67 4.90 0.96 20.37
CA LEU A 67 3.60 1.59 20.57
C LEU A 67 2.90 1.07 21.84
N ALA A 68 3.19 -0.17 22.26
CA ALA A 68 2.68 -0.76 23.49
C ALA A 68 3.25 -0.13 24.79
N ALA A 69 4.34 0.65 24.70
CA ALA A 69 4.88 1.34 25.87
C ALA A 69 3.91 2.48 26.27
N PRO A 70 3.43 2.56 27.54
CA PRO A 70 2.39 3.51 27.93
C PRO A 70 2.69 4.96 27.60
N GLU A 71 3.94 5.41 27.78
CA GLU A 71 4.37 6.77 27.45
C GLU A 71 4.30 7.07 25.95
N ILE A 72 4.62 6.08 25.11
CA ILE A 72 4.56 6.21 23.65
C ILE A 72 3.11 6.19 23.19
N ARG A 73 2.29 5.28 23.72
CA ARG A 73 0.85 5.22 23.42
C ARG A 73 0.16 6.52 23.78
N ALA A 74 0.36 7.01 25.01
CA ALA A 74 -0.21 8.27 25.46
C ALA A 74 0.20 9.44 24.55
N LYS A 75 1.47 9.51 24.13
CA LYS A 75 1.93 10.52 23.18
C LYS A 75 1.17 10.43 21.84
N PHE A 76 1.03 9.23 21.28
CA PHE A 76 0.32 9.06 20.00
C PHE A 76 -1.19 9.30 20.13
N ASP A 77 -1.80 9.01 21.28
CA ASP A 77 -3.21 9.36 21.54
C ASP A 77 -3.43 10.87 21.44
N HIS A 78 -2.54 11.67 22.05
CA HIS A 78 -2.60 13.13 21.98
C HIS A 78 -2.37 13.65 20.57
N ILE A 79 -1.44 13.04 19.82
CA ILE A 79 -1.19 13.40 18.41
C ILE A 79 -2.42 13.06 17.56
N GLU A 80 -2.97 11.85 17.69
CA GLU A 80 -4.15 11.40 16.96
C GLU A 80 -5.37 12.29 17.23
N GLU A 81 -5.63 12.63 18.49
CA GLU A 81 -6.70 13.55 18.88
C GLU A 81 -6.49 14.94 18.26
N HIS A 82 -5.26 15.46 18.31
CA HIS A 82 -4.96 16.77 17.74
C HIS A 82 -5.11 16.80 16.22
N MET A 83 -4.63 15.77 15.52
CA MET A 83 -4.81 15.65 14.06
C MET A 83 -6.29 15.56 13.69
N HIS A 84 -7.08 14.81 14.47
CA HIS A 84 -8.53 14.73 14.30
C HIS A 84 -9.20 16.10 14.46
N GLN A 85 -8.81 16.89 15.48
CA GLN A 85 -9.33 18.25 15.67
C GLN A 85 -8.98 19.19 14.50
N LEU A 86 -7.83 18.99 13.86
CA LEU A 86 -7.42 19.74 12.66
C LEU A 86 -8.08 19.24 11.36
N GLY A 87 -8.87 18.16 11.43
CA GLY A 87 -9.45 17.53 10.24
C GLY A 87 -8.41 16.85 9.35
N LEU A 88 -7.26 16.47 9.91
CA LEU A 88 -6.18 15.78 9.22
C LEU A 88 -6.28 14.27 9.49
N PRO A 89 -6.63 13.43 8.49
CA PRO A 89 -6.64 11.99 8.67
C PRO A 89 -5.23 11.48 9.00
N PHE A 90 -5.09 10.82 10.14
CA PHE A 90 -3.81 10.32 10.63
C PHE A 90 -3.89 8.84 10.99
N ARG A 91 -2.87 8.07 10.63
CA ARG A 91 -2.79 6.62 10.88
C ARG A 91 -1.39 6.21 11.33
N VAL A 92 -1.34 5.28 12.28
CA VAL A 92 -0.10 4.62 12.69
C VAL A 92 -0.11 3.21 12.10
N LEU A 93 0.86 2.90 11.23
CA LEU A 93 1.06 1.57 10.68
C LEU A 93 2.13 0.83 11.47
N THR A 94 1.83 -0.41 11.87
CA THR A 94 2.74 -1.25 12.65
C THR A 94 3.42 -2.33 11.82
N ASP A 95 4.47 -2.93 12.37
CA ASP A 95 5.14 -4.07 11.76
C ASP A 95 4.23 -5.30 11.62
N GLU A 96 3.23 -5.47 12.48
CA GLU A 96 2.25 -6.55 12.37
C GLU A 96 1.40 -6.41 11.10
N LEU A 97 1.00 -5.19 10.75
CA LEU A 97 0.25 -4.88 9.54
C LEU A 97 1.16 -4.87 8.30
N ILE A 98 2.30 -4.18 8.37
CA ILE A 98 3.23 -3.99 7.24
C ILE A 98 3.88 -5.31 6.83
N ARG A 99 4.23 -6.17 7.81
CA ARG A 99 5.01 -7.40 7.57
C ARG A 99 4.18 -8.67 7.57
N GLU A 100 2.88 -8.55 7.36
CA GLU A 100 2.00 -9.69 7.17
C GLU A 100 2.54 -10.61 6.06
N GLN A 101 2.67 -11.91 6.38
CA GLN A 101 3.15 -12.93 5.45
C GLN A 101 2.02 -13.88 5.09
N PRO A 102 1.96 -14.36 3.82
CA PRO A 102 2.97 -14.18 2.76
C PRO A 102 2.81 -12.88 1.94
N ARG A 103 1.85 -12.02 2.28
CA ARG A 103 1.53 -10.79 1.54
C ARG A 103 2.76 -9.93 1.21
N LEU A 104 3.56 -9.54 2.19
CA LEU A 104 4.74 -8.70 1.94
C LEU A 104 5.76 -9.39 1.01
N THR A 105 5.99 -10.70 1.17
CA THR A 105 6.91 -11.44 0.29
C THR A 105 6.39 -11.48 -1.15
N ASN A 106 5.10 -11.72 -1.33
CA ASN A 106 4.45 -11.68 -2.63
C ASN A 106 4.56 -10.29 -3.29
N LEU A 107 4.24 -9.22 -2.54
CA LEU A 107 4.33 -7.85 -3.04
C LEU A 107 5.76 -7.45 -3.42
N ARG A 108 6.76 -7.84 -2.61
CA ARG A 108 8.18 -7.61 -2.96
C ARG A 108 8.58 -8.30 -4.25
N ARG A 109 8.13 -9.55 -4.46
CA ARG A 109 8.39 -10.29 -5.70
C ARG A 109 7.76 -9.59 -6.91
N LEU A 110 6.48 -9.21 -6.79
CA LEU A 110 5.79 -8.52 -7.88
C LEU A 110 6.41 -7.15 -8.18
N ARG A 111 6.79 -6.38 -7.15
CA ARG A 111 7.49 -5.10 -7.32
C ARG A 111 8.78 -5.23 -8.11
N TYR A 112 9.53 -6.31 -7.93
CA TYR A 112 10.76 -6.56 -8.70
C TYR A 112 10.49 -6.70 -10.21
N GLU A 113 9.32 -7.21 -10.57
CA GLU A 113 8.88 -7.40 -11.96
C GLU A 113 8.10 -6.18 -12.51
N ALA A 114 7.88 -5.15 -11.70
CA ALA A 114 7.15 -3.95 -12.07
C ALA A 114 7.84 -3.18 -13.21
N PRO A 115 7.08 -2.69 -14.20
CA PRO A 115 7.66 -1.99 -15.34
C PRO A 115 8.25 -0.64 -14.93
N LEU A 116 9.41 -0.30 -15.49
CA LEU A 116 10.06 1.00 -15.31
C LEU A 116 9.39 2.13 -16.11
N THR A 117 8.53 1.77 -17.07
CA THR A 117 7.82 2.69 -17.96
C THR A 117 6.35 2.30 -18.03
N ALA A 118 5.49 3.29 -18.27
CA ALA A 118 4.06 3.04 -18.43
C ALA A 118 3.80 1.99 -19.51
N VAL A 119 3.03 0.96 -19.18
CA VAL A 119 2.59 -0.04 -20.17
C VAL A 119 1.49 0.56 -21.02
N ASP A 120 1.50 0.29 -22.33
CA ASP A 120 0.45 0.70 -23.25
C ASP A 120 -0.86 -0.02 -22.87
N TYR A 121 -1.69 0.67 -22.11
CA TYR A 121 -2.93 0.12 -21.59
C TYR A 121 -3.95 -0.19 -22.70
N ASP A 122 -3.90 0.53 -23.83
CA ASP A 122 -4.77 0.22 -24.98
C ASP A 122 -4.31 -1.03 -25.73
N ALA A 123 -3.00 -1.31 -25.76
CA ALA A 123 -2.49 -2.60 -26.20
C ALA A 123 -2.91 -3.73 -25.25
N ILE A 124 -2.80 -3.53 -23.93
CA ILE A 124 -3.26 -4.53 -22.95
C ILE A 124 -4.76 -4.79 -23.09
N ARG A 125 -5.61 -3.75 -23.16
CA ARG A 125 -7.07 -3.90 -23.32
C ARG A 125 -7.45 -4.69 -24.57
N ARG A 126 -6.72 -4.51 -25.69
CA ARG A 126 -6.93 -5.30 -26.92
C ARG A 126 -6.63 -6.78 -26.69
N SER A 127 -5.55 -7.10 -25.96
CA SER A 127 -5.19 -8.47 -25.59
C SER A 127 -6.16 -9.07 -24.56
N LEU A 128 -6.62 -8.29 -23.59
CA LEU A 128 -7.56 -8.73 -22.55
C LEU A 128 -8.92 -9.19 -23.11
N ARG A 129 -9.42 -8.57 -24.19
CA ARG A 129 -10.68 -9.00 -24.83
C ARG A 129 -10.63 -10.42 -25.37
N THR A 130 -9.45 -10.92 -25.72
CA THR A 130 -9.25 -12.31 -26.16
C THR A 130 -9.22 -13.26 -24.97
N ILE A 131 -8.69 -12.80 -23.84
CA ILE A 131 -8.47 -13.55 -22.59
C ILE A 131 -9.77 -13.71 -21.79
N LEU A 132 -10.62 -12.67 -21.73
CA LEU A 132 -11.89 -12.62 -20.99
C LEU A 132 -12.98 -13.60 -21.47
N ARG A 133 -12.67 -14.45 -22.44
CA ARG A 133 -13.56 -15.55 -22.89
C ARG A 133 -13.48 -16.79 -21.99
N SER A 134 -12.45 -16.89 -21.15
CA SER A 134 -12.30 -17.96 -20.18
C SER A 134 -12.73 -17.48 -18.78
N GLU A 135 -13.39 -18.35 -18.02
CA GLU A 135 -13.95 -18.03 -16.70
C GLU A 135 -12.91 -17.96 -15.57
N SER A 136 -11.66 -18.42 -15.80
CA SER A 136 -10.59 -18.37 -14.82
C SER A 136 -9.23 -18.26 -15.50
N HIS A 137 -8.36 -17.41 -14.96
CA HIS A 137 -6.97 -17.22 -15.41
C HIS A 137 -6.03 -17.51 -14.26
N THR A 138 -4.83 -17.99 -14.57
CA THR A 138 -3.76 -18.14 -13.59
C THR A 138 -2.64 -17.15 -13.86
N LEU A 139 -1.86 -16.84 -12.82
CA LEU A 139 -0.71 -15.94 -12.91
C LEU A 139 0.28 -16.42 -13.98
N GLY A 140 0.55 -17.72 -14.04
CA GLY A 140 1.43 -18.31 -15.05
C GLY A 140 0.90 -18.14 -16.47
N CYS A 141 -0.39 -18.41 -16.69
CA CYS A 141 -1.02 -18.25 -18.00
C CYS A 141 -0.94 -16.79 -18.48
N LEU A 142 -1.21 -15.82 -17.60
CA LEU A 142 -1.13 -14.41 -17.96
C LEU A 142 0.30 -13.93 -18.20
N ILE A 143 1.27 -14.43 -17.44
CA ILE A 143 2.70 -14.13 -17.66
C ILE A 143 3.14 -14.65 -19.02
N GLU A 144 2.73 -15.84 -19.43
CA GLU A 144 3.05 -16.39 -20.76
C GLU A 144 2.42 -15.58 -21.90
N LEU A 145 1.20 -15.08 -21.71
CA LEU A 145 0.44 -14.34 -22.73
C LEU A 145 0.85 -12.87 -22.85
N LEU A 146 1.11 -12.20 -21.72
CA LEU A 146 1.29 -10.74 -21.64
C LEU A 146 2.70 -10.33 -21.21
N GLY A 147 3.46 -11.26 -20.63
CA GLY A 147 4.73 -10.97 -19.95
C GLY A 147 4.52 -10.49 -18.51
N SER A 148 5.47 -10.84 -17.64
CA SER A 148 5.48 -10.49 -16.20
C SER A 148 5.15 -9.02 -15.93
N SER A 149 5.85 -8.09 -16.57
CA SER A 149 5.69 -6.66 -16.28
C SER A 149 4.30 -6.11 -16.65
N ALA A 150 3.65 -6.65 -17.69
CA ALA A 150 2.28 -6.26 -18.03
C ALA A 150 1.28 -6.80 -17.00
N VAL A 151 1.48 -8.02 -16.51
CA VAL A 151 0.63 -8.60 -15.45
C VAL A 151 0.77 -7.83 -14.14
N VAL A 152 2.00 -7.47 -13.76
CA VAL A 152 2.25 -6.64 -12.58
C VAL A 152 1.60 -5.26 -12.70
N ASP A 153 1.71 -4.60 -13.87
CA ASP A 153 1.05 -3.31 -14.11
C ASP A 153 -0.48 -3.42 -13.98
N LEU A 154 -1.08 -4.51 -14.47
CA LEU A 154 -2.50 -4.77 -14.29
C LEU A 154 -2.90 -4.87 -12.81
N LEU A 155 -2.10 -5.57 -11.99
CA LEU A 155 -2.34 -5.68 -10.55
C LEU A 155 -2.19 -4.31 -9.86
N MET A 156 -1.09 -3.59 -10.13
CA MET A 156 -0.81 -2.26 -9.55
C MET A 156 -1.87 -1.21 -9.92
N ARG A 157 -2.53 -1.35 -11.08
CA ARG A 157 -3.60 -0.45 -11.51
C ARG A 157 -5.00 -0.88 -11.05
N GLY A 158 -5.14 -2.06 -10.45
CA GLY A 158 -6.44 -2.61 -10.02
C GLY A 158 -7.30 -3.15 -11.18
N HIS A 159 -6.65 -3.55 -12.27
CA HIS A 159 -7.27 -4.22 -13.42
C HIS A 159 -7.15 -5.74 -13.36
N ALA A 160 -6.33 -6.25 -12.44
CA ALA A 160 -6.30 -7.64 -12.05
C ALA A 160 -6.24 -7.74 -10.53
N THR A 161 -6.72 -8.85 -9.98
CA THR A 161 -6.56 -9.19 -8.56
C THR A 161 -6.11 -10.64 -8.42
N CYS A 162 -5.41 -10.94 -7.33
CA CYS A 162 -5.04 -12.31 -6.98
C CYS A 162 -4.94 -12.44 -5.45
N PRO A 163 -5.13 -13.66 -4.91
CA PRO A 163 -5.02 -13.87 -3.48
C PRO A 163 -3.56 -13.72 -3.02
N LEU A 164 -3.35 -12.91 -1.99
CA LEU A 164 -2.05 -12.68 -1.34
C LEU A 164 -1.91 -13.40 0.02
N ASP A 165 -2.93 -14.17 0.40
CA ASP A 165 -3.00 -14.98 1.63
C ASP A 165 -2.10 -16.24 1.60
N ARG A 166 -1.61 -16.60 0.41
CA ARG A 166 -0.75 -17.75 0.14
C ARG A 166 0.42 -17.36 -0.77
N PRO A 167 1.55 -18.08 -0.77
CA PRO A 167 2.66 -17.78 -1.67
C PRO A 167 2.23 -17.82 -3.15
N LEU A 168 2.67 -16.83 -3.94
CA LEU A 168 2.35 -16.78 -5.37
C LEU A 168 3.03 -17.90 -6.15
N SER A 169 2.28 -18.54 -7.04
CA SER A 169 2.74 -19.59 -7.96
C SER A 169 2.17 -19.37 -9.35
N HIS A 170 2.61 -20.16 -10.33
CA HIS A 170 2.02 -20.13 -11.68
C HIS A 170 0.53 -20.52 -11.68
N ASP A 171 0.08 -21.27 -10.69
CA ASP A 171 -1.31 -21.72 -10.55
C ASP A 171 -2.18 -20.75 -9.74
N THR A 172 -1.61 -19.65 -9.23
CA THR A 172 -2.38 -18.65 -8.48
C THR A 172 -3.49 -18.09 -9.38
N PRO A 173 -4.77 -18.16 -8.97
CA PRO A 173 -5.86 -17.60 -9.76
C PRO A 173 -5.74 -16.07 -9.82
N VAL A 174 -6.08 -15.52 -10.97
CA VAL A 174 -6.11 -14.08 -11.24
C VAL A 174 -7.46 -13.73 -11.83
N ASP A 175 -8.15 -12.79 -11.21
CA ASP A 175 -9.39 -12.22 -11.74
C ASP A 175 -9.06 -10.92 -12.49
N ILE A 176 -9.57 -10.77 -13.71
CA ILE A 176 -9.30 -9.62 -14.57
C ILE A 176 -10.56 -8.77 -14.73
N SER A 177 -10.41 -7.45 -14.62
CA SER A 177 -11.48 -6.48 -14.83
C SER A 177 -11.07 -5.39 -15.82
N LEU A 178 -11.99 -5.08 -16.75
CA LEU A 178 -11.82 -3.97 -17.70
C LEU A 178 -12.00 -2.59 -17.05
N GLU A 179 -12.66 -2.52 -15.91
CA GLU A 179 -12.79 -1.31 -15.09
C GLU A 179 -11.80 -1.39 -13.91
N SER A 180 -11.05 -0.32 -13.64
CA SER A 180 -10.22 -0.21 -12.44
C SER A 180 -11.13 -0.03 -11.23
N LYS A 181 -11.59 -1.14 -10.66
CA LYS A 181 -12.55 -1.15 -9.54
C LYS A 181 -12.20 -2.16 -8.46
N HIS A 182 -11.09 -2.90 -8.61
CA HIS A 182 -10.80 -3.99 -7.72
C HIS A 182 -9.55 -3.72 -6.89
N GLU A 183 -9.77 -3.70 -5.58
CA GLU A 183 -8.74 -3.83 -4.57
C GLU A 183 -8.39 -5.30 -4.47
N TRP A 184 -7.10 -5.61 -4.58
CA TRP A 184 -6.57 -6.94 -4.34
C TRP A 184 -5.93 -7.05 -2.96
N PHE A 185 -5.65 -5.91 -2.32
CA PHE A 185 -5.38 -5.79 -0.89
C PHE A 185 -5.63 -4.36 -0.42
N LEU A 186 -5.80 -4.21 0.89
CA LEU A 186 -5.77 -2.95 1.61
C LEU A 186 -4.62 -2.97 2.61
N ILE A 187 -3.99 -1.82 2.81
CA ILE A 187 -3.02 -1.59 3.88
C ILE A 187 -3.79 -1.44 5.20
N ASP A 188 -4.80 -0.59 5.25
CA ASP A 188 -5.68 -0.37 6.40
C ASP A 188 -7.16 -0.54 6.00
N GLU A 189 -7.78 -1.65 6.40
CA GLU A 189 -9.18 -1.94 6.10
C GLU A 189 -10.14 -0.86 6.64
N GLY A 190 -9.80 -0.21 7.76
CA GLY A 190 -10.63 0.82 8.38
C GLY A 190 -10.72 2.12 7.57
N THR A 191 -9.77 2.38 6.68
CA THR A 191 -9.75 3.58 5.82
C THR A 191 -9.87 3.27 4.33
N GLY A 192 -9.64 2.03 3.92
CA GLY A 192 -9.80 1.60 2.53
C GLY A 192 -8.65 2.07 1.62
N PHE A 193 -7.40 2.03 2.10
CA PHE A 193 -6.21 2.15 1.25
C PHE A 193 -5.17 1.07 1.56
#